data_AF-A0A067DG46-F1
#
_entry.id   AF-A0A067DG46-F1
#
_cell.length_a   1.000
_cell.length_b   1.000
_cell.length_c   1.000
_cell.angle_alpha   90.00
_cell.angle_beta   90.00
_cell.angle_gamma   90.00
#
_symmetry.space_group_name_H-M   'P 1'
#
loop_
_entity.id
_entity.type
_entity.pdbx_description
1 polymer ?
#
loop_
_entity_poly.entity_id
_entity_poly.type
_entity_poly.pdbx_seq_one_letter_code
_entity_poly.pdbx_strand_id
1 'polypeptide(L)'
;MVQGWLSRVEAVEAEVGELTRDTSQEIEKLCLGGYCSKNCKSSYKFGKKVSKKLQLVATLIDDGDFAVVAEKVPQPAVDKRPLQPTIIGLESTFDKVWRCLVEGQFGIIGLYGMGGKASGIFNLLSKMKFLLLLDDIWERIDLAKVGVPFPASSRNASKIVFTTRLVDVCGLMEAQKTFKVECFADQDAWELFLKKVGQETLESHPDIPELAQTVAKECSGLPLALITTSRAMSSKKRPEERSYAIQMLRRSAYEFPGMEKEVFRLLKFSYDSLSSDVLRSCLLYCSLFPEDYQISKTELIECWIGE
;
A
#
# COMPACT_ATOMS: atom_id res chain seq x y z
N MET A 1 -23.89 -1.28 -17.63
CA MET A 1 -22.95 -2.34 -18.08
C MET A 1 -22.09 -2.80 -16.91
N VAL A 2 -21.28 -1.92 -16.30
CA VAL A 2 -20.47 -2.21 -15.11
C VAL A 2 -21.31 -2.68 -13.90
N GLN A 3 -22.41 -1.98 -13.59
CA GLN A 3 -23.26 -2.36 -12.43
C GLN A 3 -23.88 -3.76 -12.55
N GLY A 4 -24.27 -4.16 -13.77
CA GLY A 4 -24.81 -5.50 -14.02
C GLY A 4 -23.74 -6.59 -13.94
N TRP A 5 -22.51 -6.28 -14.34
CA TRP A 5 -21.36 -7.17 -14.17
C TRP A 5 -21.02 -7.34 -12.67
N LEU A 6 -20.97 -6.25 -11.91
CA LEU A 6 -20.73 -6.26 -10.45
C LEU A 6 -21.72 -7.16 -9.71
N SER A 7 -23.02 -7.06 -10.00
CA SER A 7 -24.02 -7.93 -9.34
C SER A 7 -23.84 -9.42 -9.65
N ARG A 8 -23.28 -9.80 -10.81
CA ARG A 8 -22.96 -11.20 -11.13
C ARG A 8 -21.71 -11.67 -10.38
N VAL A 9 -20.72 -10.80 -10.21
CA VAL A 9 -19.50 -11.09 -9.43
C VAL A 9 -19.86 -11.33 -7.98
N GLU A 10 -20.65 -10.45 -7.37
CA GLU A 10 -21.11 -10.57 -5.98
C GLU A 10 -21.88 -11.88 -5.73
N ALA A 11 -22.73 -12.30 -6.69
CA ALA A 11 -23.46 -13.56 -6.59
C ALA A 11 -22.54 -14.78 -6.64
N VAL A 12 -21.54 -14.80 -7.53
CA VAL A 12 -20.57 -15.90 -7.65
C VAL A 12 -19.64 -15.94 -6.44
N GLU A 13 -19.25 -14.79 -5.90
CA GLU A 13 -18.44 -14.68 -4.68
C GLU A 13 -19.15 -15.32 -3.47
N ALA A 14 -20.44 -15.05 -3.29
CA ALA A 14 -21.24 -15.68 -2.24
C ALA A 14 -21.29 -17.21 -2.37
N GLU A 15 -21.48 -17.73 -3.58
CA GLU A 15 -21.53 -19.18 -3.84
C GLU A 15 -20.17 -19.87 -3.67
N VAL A 16 -19.07 -19.20 -4.01
CA VAL A 16 -17.70 -19.70 -3.77
C VAL A 16 -17.37 -19.69 -2.28
N GLY A 17 -17.86 -18.70 -1.53
CA GLY A 17 -17.74 -18.65 -0.07
C GLY A 17 -18.38 -19.87 0.61
N GLU A 18 -19.58 -20.26 0.19
CA GLU A 18 -20.25 -21.47 0.70
C GLU A 18 -19.49 -22.75 0.30
N LEU A 19 -18.98 -22.85 -0.93
CA LEU A 19 -18.19 -24.00 -1.38
C LEU A 19 -16.87 -24.15 -0.60
N THR A 20 -16.27 -23.02 -0.21
CA THR A 20 -15.05 -22.98 0.61
C THR A 20 -15.34 -23.50 2.03
N ARG A 21 -16.51 -23.18 2.60
CA ARG A 21 -16.94 -23.73 3.90
C ARG A 21 -17.15 -25.24 3.85
N ASP A 22 -17.76 -25.75 2.78
CA ASP A 22 -17.97 -27.18 2.56
C ASP A 22 -16.66 -27.96 2.40
N THR A 23 -15.55 -27.29 2.05
CA THR A 23 -14.24 -27.91 1.86
C THR A 23 -13.73 -28.53 3.16
N SER A 24 -13.93 -27.89 4.31
CA SER A 24 -13.54 -28.43 5.62
C SER A 24 -14.24 -29.76 5.93
N GLN A 25 -15.52 -29.89 5.57
CA GLN A 25 -16.29 -31.12 5.77
C GLN A 25 -15.86 -32.24 4.81
N GLU A 26 -15.39 -31.90 3.60
CA GLU A 26 -14.85 -32.90 2.66
C GLU A 26 -13.42 -33.32 3.03
N ILE A 27 -12.61 -32.45 3.63
CA ILE A 27 -11.26 -32.77 4.16
C ILE A 27 -11.35 -33.81 5.28
N GLU A 28 -12.32 -33.68 6.20
CA GLU A 28 -12.56 -34.66 7.28
C GLU A 28 -12.94 -36.06 6.77
N LYS A 29 -13.40 -36.16 5.52
CA LYS A 29 -13.76 -37.43 4.86
C LYS A 29 -12.56 -38.09 4.17
N LEU A 30 -11.38 -37.46 4.18
CA LEU A 30 -10.15 -38.05 3.64
C LEU A 30 -9.49 -38.97 4.68
N CYS A 31 -8.75 -39.97 4.21
CA CYS A 31 -7.91 -40.86 4.99
C CYS A 31 -6.51 -40.96 4.34
N LEU A 32 -5.56 -41.59 5.05
CA LEU A 32 -4.18 -41.79 4.59
C LEU A 32 -3.50 -40.47 4.15
N GLY A 33 -3.44 -39.48 5.05
CA GLY A 33 -2.74 -38.22 4.78
C GLY A 33 -3.33 -37.38 3.63
N GLY A 34 -4.59 -37.60 3.26
CA GLY A 34 -5.26 -36.85 2.18
C GLY A 34 -5.30 -37.56 0.82
N TYR A 35 -4.67 -38.73 0.69
CA TYR A 35 -4.53 -39.44 -0.59
C TYR A 35 -5.70 -40.36 -0.94
N CYS A 36 -6.58 -40.69 0.01
CA CYS A 36 -7.72 -41.58 -0.22
C CYS A 36 -9.00 -40.97 0.37
N SER A 37 -10.10 -40.95 -0.38
CA SER A 37 -11.40 -40.53 0.13
C SER A 37 -12.11 -41.72 0.76
N LYS A 38 -12.69 -41.56 1.96
CA LYS A 38 -13.58 -42.57 2.56
C LYS A 38 -14.87 -42.77 1.74
N ASN A 39 -15.19 -41.85 0.83
CA ASN A 39 -16.36 -41.91 -0.04
C ASN A 39 -16.08 -41.25 -1.42
N CYS A 40 -15.40 -41.97 -2.32
CA CYS A 40 -14.95 -41.45 -3.62
C CYS A 40 -16.06 -40.79 -4.47
N LYS A 41 -17.33 -41.22 -4.32
CA LYS A 41 -18.47 -40.64 -5.05
C LYS A 41 -18.81 -39.23 -4.59
N SER A 42 -18.66 -38.88 -3.30
CA SER A 42 -18.93 -37.53 -2.80
C SER A 42 -17.82 -36.57 -3.21
N SER A 43 -16.56 -36.98 -3.06
CA SER A 43 -15.40 -36.16 -3.43
C SER A 43 -15.36 -35.86 -4.93
N TYR A 44 -15.72 -36.83 -5.79
CA TYR A 44 -15.87 -36.58 -7.22
C TYR A 44 -16.97 -35.56 -7.54
N LYS A 45 -18.14 -35.65 -6.86
CA LYS A 45 -19.23 -34.68 -7.02
C LYS A 45 -18.82 -33.28 -6.56
N PHE A 46 -18.08 -33.17 -5.46
CA PHE A 46 -17.55 -31.91 -4.95
C PHE A 46 -16.53 -31.31 -5.93
N GLY A 47 -15.54 -32.09 -6.39
CA GLY A 47 -14.57 -31.64 -7.39
C GLY A 47 -15.21 -31.16 -8.69
N LYS A 48 -16.30 -31.80 -9.14
CA LYS A 48 -17.08 -31.35 -10.30
C LYS A 48 -17.79 -30.00 -10.06
N LYS A 49 -18.22 -29.71 -8.84
CA LYS A 49 -18.79 -28.39 -8.48
C LYS A 49 -17.70 -27.31 -8.50
N VAL A 50 -16.54 -27.58 -7.90
CA VAL A 50 -15.38 -26.66 -7.90
C VAL A 50 -14.95 -26.33 -9.32
N SER A 51 -14.77 -27.34 -10.18
CA SER A 51 -14.37 -27.15 -11.57
C SER A 51 -15.35 -26.28 -12.37
N LYS A 52 -16.66 -26.45 -12.17
CA LYS A 52 -17.69 -25.61 -12.82
C LYS A 52 -17.65 -24.16 -12.33
N LYS A 53 -17.43 -23.93 -11.04
CA LYS A 53 -17.33 -22.56 -10.49
C LYS A 53 -16.07 -21.86 -10.97
N LEU A 54 -14.94 -22.58 -11.06
CA LEU A 54 -13.71 -22.03 -11.64
C LEU A 54 -13.89 -21.59 -13.11
N GLN A 55 -14.62 -22.37 -13.91
CA GLN A 55 -14.96 -21.97 -15.29
C GLN A 55 -15.81 -20.70 -15.33
N LEU A 56 -16.81 -20.59 -14.45
CA LEU A 56 -17.67 -19.40 -14.39
C LEU A 56 -16.90 -18.14 -13.97
N VAL A 57 -15.96 -18.26 -13.02
CA VAL A 57 -15.09 -17.15 -12.61
C VAL A 57 -14.20 -16.69 -13.76
N ALA A 58 -13.62 -17.62 -14.53
CA ALA A 58 -12.83 -17.28 -15.70
C ALA A 58 -13.64 -16.46 -16.73
N THR A 59 -14.88 -16.85 -17.02
CA THR A 59 -15.77 -16.09 -17.92
C THR A 59 -16.11 -14.70 -17.38
N LEU A 60 -16.29 -14.55 -16.07
CA LEU A 60 -16.57 -13.23 -15.47
C LEU A 60 -15.38 -12.27 -15.57
N ILE A 61 -14.16 -12.80 -15.48
CA ILE A 61 -12.93 -12.01 -15.66
C ILE A 61 -12.87 -11.47 -17.10
N ASP A 62 -13.12 -12.34 -18.09
CA ASP A 62 -13.13 -11.94 -19.50
C ASP A 62 -14.24 -10.90 -19.81
N ASP A 63 -15.43 -11.06 -19.20
CA ASP A 63 -16.56 -10.13 -19.35
C ASP A 63 -16.34 -8.75 -18.68
N GLY A 64 -15.30 -8.60 -17.85
CA GLY A 64 -15.04 -7.41 -17.03
C GLY A 64 -14.21 -6.31 -17.72
N ASP A 65 -13.77 -6.53 -18.95
CA ASP A 65 -12.91 -5.58 -19.69
C ASP A 65 -13.72 -4.47 -20.37
N PHE A 66 -13.95 -3.36 -19.65
CA PHE A 66 -14.70 -2.20 -20.15
C PHE A 66 -13.76 -1.11 -20.71
N ALA A 67 -13.80 -0.88 -22.02
CA ALA A 67 -12.90 0.05 -22.71
C ALA A 67 -13.12 1.55 -22.40
N VAL A 68 -14.32 1.99 -21.98
CA VAL A 68 -14.62 3.40 -21.66
C VAL A 68 -15.68 3.47 -20.55
N VAL A 69 -15.37 4.17 -19.46
CA VAL A 69 -16.22 4.23 -18.24
C VAL A 69 -16.63 5.64 -17.79
N ALA A 70 -16.21 6.71 -18.47
CA ALA A 70 -16.69 8.08 -18.20
C ALA A 70 -16.43 9.06 -19.36
N GLU A 71 -17.35 10.02 -19.57
CA GLU A 71 -17.19 11.18 -20.47
C GLU A 71 -17.13 12.51 -19.67
N LYS A 72 -16.42 13.52 -20.21
CA LYS A 72 -16.09 14.77 -19.51
C LYS A 72 -16.84 15.98 -20.07
N VAL A 73 -17.39 16.80 -19.18
CA VAL A 73 -18.16 18.03 -19.47
C VAL A 73 -17.24 19.26 -19.64
N PRO A 74 -17.54 20.23 -20.54
CA PRO A 74 -16.66 21.38 -20.80
C PRO A 74 -17.18 22.70 -20.21
N GLN A 75 -16.30 23.57 -19.66
CA GLN A 75 -16.46 25.03 -19.47
C GLN A 75 -15.09 25.69 -19.11
N PRO A 76 -14.98 27.02 -18.92
CA PRO A 76 -15.15 28.14 -19.86
C PRO A 76 -13.85 28.99 -20.00
N ALA A 77 -13.88 30.03 -20.84
CA ALA A 77 -12.70 30.79 -21.30
C ALA A 77 -12.37 32.05 -20.47
N VAL A 78 -11.07 32.33 -20.26
CA VAL A 78 -10.54 33.65 -19.83
C VAL A 78 -9.16 33.92 -20.49
N ASP A 79 -8.88 35.20 -20.73
CA ASP A 79 -7.92 35.77 -21.69
C ASP A 79 -6.40 35.69 -21.41
N LYS A 80 -5.65 35.79 -22.52
CA LYS A 80 -4.20 35.58 -22.69
C LYS A 80 -3.33 36.83 -22.48
N ARG A 81 -2.03 36.60 -22.23
CA ARG A 81 -0.94 37.56 -22.50
C ARG A 81 0.29 36.85 -23.12
N PRO A 82 0.94 37.40 -24.18
CA PRO A 82 1.88 36.64 -25.00
C PRO A 82 3.36 36.88 -24.63
N LEU A 83 4.24 35.91 -24.99
CA LEU A 83 5.56 36.11 -25.62
C LEU A 83 6.21 34.76 -25.97
N GLN A 84 6.65 34.60 -27.23
CA GLN A 84 7.14 33.36 -27.87
C GLN A 84 8.66 33.14 -27.77
N PRO A 85 9.14 31.89 -27.89
CA PRO A 85 10.03 31.55 -29.01
C PRO A 85 9.77 30.18 -29.69
N THR A 86 10.12 30.12 -30.98
CA THR A 86 9.70 29.22 -32.06
C THR A 86 10.41 27.85 -32.14
N ILE A 87 9.67 26.74 -32.38
CA ILE A 87 10.12 25.42 -32.92
C ILE A 87 9.00 24.76 -33.77
N ILE A 88 9.25 24.57 -35.07
CA ILE A 88 8.27 24.16 -36.09
C ILE A 88 7.82 22.69 -35.96
N GLY A 89 6.49 22.45 -35.95
CA GLY A 89 5.85 21.13 -36.15
C GLY A 89 5.13 20.54 -34.93
N LEU A 90 5.74 20.60 -33.74
CA LEU A 90 5.15 20.12 -32.47
C LEU A 90 4.41 21.23 -31.69
N GLU A 91 4.62 22.49 -32.10
CA GLU A 91 4.06 23.71 -31.50
C GLU A 91 2.55 23.63 -31.25
N SER A 92 1.75 23.17 -32.23
CA SER A 92 0.29 23.25 -32.08
C SER A 92 -0.28 22.37 -30.97
N THR A 93 0.37 21.24 -30.65
CA THR A 93 -0.05 20.36 -29.54
C THR A 93 0.60 20.79 -28.24
N PHE A 94 1.87 21.18 -28.30
CA PHE A 94 2.60 21.72 -27.16
C PHE A 94 1.91 22.96 -26.57
N ASP A 95 1.55 23.93 -27.42
CA ASP A 95 0.90 25.17 -27.01
C ASP A 95 -0.52 24.94 -26.49
N LYS A 96 -1.17 23.83 -26.87
CA LYS A 96 -2.46 23.42 -26.28
C LYS A 96 -2.24 22.87 -24.87
N VAL A 97 -1.26 21.99 -24.69
CA VAL A 97 -0.95 21.37 -23.38
C VAL A 97 -0.40 22.40 -22.39
N TRP A 98 0.51 23.27 -22.84
CA TRP A 98 1.04 24.38 -22.04
C TRP A 98 -0.07 25.27 -21.51
N ARG A 99 -1.01 25.62 -22.39
CA ARG A 99 -2.18 26.43 -22.02
C ARG A 99 -3.05 25.73 -21.00
N CYS A 100 -3.27 24.42 -21.14
CA CYS A 100 -4.00 23.65 -20.13
C CYS A 100 -3.31 23.66 -18.75
N LEU A 101 -1.97 23.73 -18.71
CA LEU A 101 -1.20 23.76 -17.46
C LEU A 101 -1.12 25.14 -16.82
N VAL A 102 -0.99 26.19 -17.62
CA VAL A 102 -0.81 27.56 -17.12
C VAL A 102 -2.13 28.30 -16.94
N GLU A 103 -3.10 28.06 -17.82
CA GLU A 103 -4.37 28.80 -17.87
C GLU A 103 -5.59 27.92 -17.50
N GLY A 104 -5.42 26.60 -17.40
CA GLY A 104 -6.55 25.67 -17.28
C GLY A 104 -6.90 25.28 -15.84
N GLN A 105 -8.20 25.04 -15.59
CA GLN A 105 -8.70 24.34 -14.40
C GLN A 105 -8.51 22.81 -14.48
N PHE A 106 -7.65 22.34 -15.39
CA PHE A 106 -7.52 20.91 -15.71
C PHE A 106 -6.45 20.27 -14.82
N GLY A 107 -6.86 19.49 -13.82
CA GLY A 107 -5.93 18.77 -12.93
C GLY A 107 -5.23 17.55 -13.54
N ILE A 108 -5.75 16.99 -14.65
CA ILE A 108 -5.20 15.81 -15.32
C ILE A 108 -5.28 16.03 -16.84
N ILE A 109 -4.15 15.90 -17.54
CA ILE A 109 -4.02 16.08 -18.99
C ILE A 109 -3.49 14.79 -19.61
N GLY A 110 -4.25 14.19 -20.53
CA GLY A 110 -3.83 12.99 -21.26
C GLY A 110 -3.26 13.33 -22.64
N LEU A 111 -2.14 12.69 -23.01
CA LEU A 111 -1.52 12.78 -24.33
C LEU A 111 -1.65 11.44 -25.05
N TYR A 112 -2.29 11.41 -26.23
CA TYR A 112 -2.49 10.21 -27.05
C TYR A 112 -2.05 10.46 -28.51
N GLY A 113 -1.65 9.40 -29.24
CA GLY A 113 -1.17 9.50 -30.63
C GLY A 113 0.02 8.60 -30.97
N MET A 114 0.50 8.66 -32.22
CA MET A 114 1.69 7.93 -32.70
C MET A 114 2.96 8.35 -31.92
N GLY A 115 3.97 7.46 -31.90
CA GLY A 115 5.12 7.48 -30.99
C GLY A 115 5.89 8.80 -30.84
N GLY A 116 6.70 8.90 -29.77
CA GLY A 116 7.43 10.13 -29.42
C GLY A 116 6.81 10.94 -28.26
N LYS A 117 5.81 10.39 -27.56
CA LYS A 117 5.13 11.01 -26.40
C LYS A 117 6.11 11.50 -25.32
N ALA A 118 7.13 10.70 -25.00
CA ALA A 118 8.17 11.07 -24.05
C ALA A 118 8.95 12.34 -24.44
N SER A 119 9.22 12.54 -25.74
CA SER A 119 9.89 13.76 -26.22
C SER A 119 9.00 15.00 -26.04
N GLY A 120 7.69 14.86 -26.25
CA GLY A 120 6.73 15.93 -25.97
C GLY A 120 6.70 16.33 -24.50
N ILE A 121 6.65 15.34 -23.59
CA ILE A 121 6.71 15.54 -22.15
C ILE A 121 8.05 16.16 -21.74
N PHE A 122 9.16 15.70 -22.32
CA PHE A 122 10.50 16.22 -22.05
C PHE A 122 10.62 17.70 -22.42
N ASN A 123 10.17 18.07 -23.61
CA ASN A 123 10.20 19.46 -24.06
C ASN A 123 9.34 20.37 -23.18
N LEU A 124 8.25 19.84 -22.63
CA LEU A 124 7.34 20.55 -21.73
C LEU A 124 7.96 20.78 -20.37
N LEU A 125 8.38 19.70 -19.72
CA LEU A 125 8.99 19.76 -18.40
C LEU A 125 10.33 20.52 -18.41
N SER A 126 11.05 20.53 -19.54
CA SER A 126 12.29 21.30 -19.70
C SER A 126 12.09 22.81 -19.72
N LYS A 127 10.87 23.28 -20.03
CA LYS A 127 10.52 24.71 -20.05
C LYS A 127 9.80 25.15 -18.77
N MET A 128 9.57 24.25 -17.80
CA MET A 128 8.86 24.52 -16.54
C MET A 128 9.70 24.24 -15.32
N LYS A 129 9.34 24.90 -14.22
CA LYS A 129 9.70 24.47 -12.88
C LYS A 129 8.63 23.51 -12.38
N PHE A 130 9.02 22.31 -11.97
CA PHE A 130 8.08 21.32 -11.45
C PHE A 130 8.65 20.62 -10.21
N LEU A 131 7.75 20.08 -9.40
CA LEU A 131 8.06 19.11 -8.36
C LEU A 131 7.38 17.80 -8.74
N LEU A 132 8.17 16.75 -8.94
CA LEU A 132 7.67 15.39 -9.16
C LEU A 132 7.83 14.58 -7.88
N LEU A 133 6.73 14.04 -7.36
CA LEU A 133 6.71 13.15 -6.20
C LEU A 133 6.43 11.72 -6.67
N LEU A 134 7.35 10.80 -6.42
CA LEU A 134 7.20 9.39 -6.76
C LEU A 134 7.21 8.57 -5.47
N ASP A 135 6.08 7.98 -5.12
CA ASP A 135 5.95 7.23 -3.88
C ASP A 135 6.22 5.73 -4.10
N ASP A 136 6.90 5.12 -3.14
CA ASP A 136 7.19 3.69 -3.03
C ASP A 136 7.84 3.03 -4.26
N ILE A 137 9.00 3.56 -4.68
CA ILE A 137 9.78 2.99 -5.77
C ILE A 137 10.56 1.76 -5.31
N TRP A 138 10.42 0.64 -6.03
CA TRP A 138 11.13 -0.62 -5.75
C TRP A 138 12.31 -0.90 -6.70
N GLU A 139 12.33 -0.28 -7.89
CA GLU A 139 13.36 -0.48 -8.91
C GLU A 139 13.67 0.81 -9.67
N ARG A 140 14.75 0.82 -10.47
CA ARG A 140 15.15 1.99 -11.24
C ARG A 140 14.08 2.38 -12.26
N ILE A 141 13.64 3.63 -12.23
CA ILE A 141 12.78 4.24 -13.25
C ILE A 141 13.66 5.07 -14.19
N ASP A 142 13.66 4.73 -15.48
CA ASP A 142 14.27 5.57 -16.52
C ASP A 142 13.41 6.80 -16.78
N LEU A 143 13.73 7.88 -16.06
CA LEU A 143 13.04 9.17 -16.16
C LEU A 143 13.10 9.76 -17.56
N ALA A 144 14.20 9.58 -18.30
CA ALA A 144 14.33 10.07 -19.66
C ALA A 144 13.37 9.35 -20.61
N LYS A 145 13.21 8.02 -20.44
CA LYS A 145 12.26 7.20 -21.21
C LYS A 145 10.80 7.62 -21.02
N VAL A 146 10.45 8.15 -19.86
CA VAL A 146 9.11 8.72 -19.59
C VAL A 146 9.01 10.21 -19.88
N GLY A 147 10.09 10.83 -20.36
CA GLY A 147 10.12 12.24 -20.75
C GLY A 147 10.36 13.21 -19.60
N VAL A 148 10.84 12.77 -18.45
CA VAL A 148 11.21 13.66 -17.33
C VAL A 148 12.66 14.09 -17.51
N PRO A 149 12.94 15.40 -17.66
CA PRO A 149 14.31 15.89 -17.80
C PRO A 149 15.04 15.77 -16.46
N PHE A 150 16.29 15.29 -16.51
CA PHE A 150 17.12 15.22 -15.31
C PHE A 150 17.52 16.64 -14.87
N PRO A 151 17.33 17.02 -13.60
CA PRO A 151 17.71 18.33 -13.08
C PRO A 151 19.24 18.43 -12.91
N ALA A 152 19.97 18.51 -14.02
CA ALA A 152 21.45 18.54 -14.05
C ALA A 152 22.05 19.96 -14.10
N SER A 153 21.24 21.01 -14.24
CA SER A 153 21.76 22.35 -14.57
C SER A 153 21.22 23.42 -13.64
N SER A 154 22.10 24.31 -13.18
CA SER A 154 21.82 25.48 -12.30
C SER A 154 20.75 26.47 -12.82
N ARG A 155 20.14 26.21 -13.98
CA ARG A 155 19.02 26.96 -14.53
C ARG A 155 17.64 26.39 -14.18
N ASN A 156 17.53 25.10 -13.83
CA ASN A 156 16.26 24.44 -13.57
C ASN A 156 16.06 24.19 -12.08
N ALA A 157 15.15 24.96 -11.48
CA ALA A 157 14.74 24.81 -10.07
C ALA A 157 13.78 23.61 -9.85
N SER A 158 13.64 22.72 -10.83
CA SER A 158 12.79 21.54 -10.74
C SER A 158 13.38 20.52 -9.78
N LYS A 159 12.50 19.80 -9.07
CA LYS A 159 12.88 18.82 -8.06
C LYS A 159 12.13 17.51 -8.31
N ILE A 160 12.82 16.40 -8.10
CA ILE A 160 12.22 15.08 -8.04
C ILE A 160 12.46 14.59 -6.63
N VAL A 161 11.39 14.20 -5.95
CA VAL A 161 11.45 13.57 -4.63
C VAL A 161 10.81 12.21 -4.79
N PHE A 162 11.48 11.18 -4.29
CA PHE A 162 10.92 9.85 -4.28
C PHE A 162 11.13 9.20 -2.93
N THR A 163 10.28 8.23 -2.62
CA THR A 163 10.39 7.39 -1.44
C THR A 163 10.69 5.95 -1.87
N THR A 164 11.49 5.25 -1.07
CA THR A 164 11.82 3.84 -1.30
C THR A 164 12.20 3.20 0.03
N ARG A 165 11.96 1.90 0.16
CA ARG A 165 12.43 1.07 1.27
C ARG A 165 13.86 0.57 1.07
N LEU A 166 14.41 0.73 -0.14
CA LEU A 166 15.68 0.12 -0.56
C LEU A 166 16.73 1.19 -0.80
N VAL A 167 17.78 1.21 0.03
CA VAL A 167 18.87 2.20 -0.11
C VAL A 167 19.56 2.13 -1.48
N ASP A 168 19.68 0.94 -2.06
CA ASP A 168 20.30 0.74 -3.37
C ASP A 168 19.53 1.44 -4.50
N VAL A 169 18.19 1.54 -4.38
CA VAL A 169 17.35 2.26 -5.34
C VAL A 169 17.71 3.75 -5.35
N CYS A 170 18.10 4.34 -4.21
CA CYS A 170 18.58 5.72 -4.18
C CYS A 170 19.81 5.93 -5.07
N GLY A 171 20.74 4.96 -5.09
CA GLY A 171 21.91 4.98 -5.95
C GLY A 171 21.55 4.77 -7.42
N LEU A 172 20.68 3.79 -7.72
CA LEU A 172 20.21 3.51 -9.08
C LEU A 172 19.43 4.66 -9.72
N MET A 173 18.72 5.43 -8.90
CA MET A 173 17.99 6.65 -9.28
C MET A 173 18.89 7.90 -9.30
N GLU A 174 20.20 7.75 -9.02
CA GLU A 174 21.19 8.83 -9.05
C GLU A 174 20.80 10.02 -8.14
N ALA A 175 20.26 9.71 -6.95
CA ALA A 175 19.81 10.73 -6.00
C ALA A 175 20.97 11.60 -5.51
N GLN A 176 20.87 12.91 -5.73
CA GLN A 176 21.87 13.89 -5.29
C GLN A 176 21.90 14.07 -3.77
N LYS A 177 20.76 13.84 -3.10
CA LYS A 177 20.62 13.93 -1.65
C LYS A 177 19.64 12.86 -1.17
N THR A 178 20.04 12.13 -0.14
CA THR A 178 19.24 11.10 0.50
C THR A 178 18.98 11.47 1.95
N PHE A 179 17.76 11.19 2.41
CA PHE A 179 17.37 11.35 3.82
C PHE A 179 16.84 10.00 4.28
N LYS A 180 17.49 9.41 5.30
CA LYS A 180 16.96 8.22 5.95
C LYS A 180 15.81 8.67 6.85
N VAL A 181 14.60 8.16 6.58
CA VAL A 181 13.46 8.35 7.48
C VAL A 181 13.59 7.30 8.58
N GLU A 182 13.84 7.76 9.81
CA GLU A 182 13.96 6.89 10.98
C GLU A 182 12.66 6.88 11.79
N CYS A 183 12.48 5.86 12.63
CA CYS A 183 11.43 5.88 13.66
C CYS A 183 11.68 7.03 14.64
N PHE A 184 10.63 7.46 15.34
CA PHE A 184 10.77 8.45 16.40
C PHE A 184 11.67 7.90 17.52
N ALA A 185 12.52 8.74 18.08
CA ALA A 185 13.19 8.45 19.35
C ALA A 185 12.16 8.33 20.48
N ASP A 186 12.47 7.56 21.52
CA ASP A 186 11.53 7.28 22.62
C ASP A 186 10.85 8.53 23.19
N GLN A 187 11.60 9.62 23.33
CA GLN A 187 11.07 10.88 23.84
C GLN A 187 10.07 11.53 22.89
N ASP A 188 10.41 11.65 21.60
CA ASP A 188 9.52 12.23 20.58
C ASP A 188 8.28 11.36 20.36
N ALA A 189 8.47 10.02 20.40
CA ALA A 189 7.40 9.04 20.32
C ALA A 189 6.42 9.21 21.48
N TRP A 190 6.94 9.37 22.70
CA TRP A 190 6.16 9.58 23.90
C TRP A 190 5.38 10.90 23.85
N GLU A 191 6.03 12.00 23.46
CA GLU A 191 5.38 13.30 23.32
C GLU A 191 4.26 13.29 22.27
N LEU A 192 4.51 12.65 21.11
CA LEU A 192 3.48 12.45 20.10
C LEU A 192 2.30 11.62 20.63
N PHE A 193 2.59 10.55 21.36
CA PHE A 193 1.58 9.66 21.92
C PHE A 193 0.67 10.40 22.90
N LEU A 194 1.25 11.07 23.89
CA LEU A 194 0.51 11.87 24.88
C LEU A 194 -0.38 12.92 24.21
N LYS A 195 0.18 13.63 23.22
CA LYS A 195 -0.56 14.64 22.45
C LYS A 195 -1.78 14.06 21.75
N LYS A 196 -1.70 12.81 21.29
CA LYS A 196 -2.80 12.13 20.58
C LYS A 196 -3.82 11.49 21.53
N VAL A 197 -3.41 11.00 22.69
CA VAL A 197 -4.31 10.48 23.73
C VAL A 197 -5.17 11.61 24.32
N GLY A 198 -4.53 12.74 24.63
CA GLY A 198 -5.17 13.92 25.21
C GLY A 198 -5.31 13.85 26.74
N GLN A 199 -5.26 15.03 27.37
CA GLN A 199 -5.22 15.17 28.84
C GLN A 199 -6.46 14.61 29.55
N GLU A 200 -7.65 14.82 28.98
CA GLU A 200 -8.91 14.28 29.53
C GLU A 200 -8.85 12.76 29.71
N THR A 201 -8.27 12.04 28.75
CA THR A 201 -8.16 10.57 28.82
C THR A 201 -7.13 10.15 29.86
N LEU A 202 -5.98 10.84 29.91
CA LEU A 202 -4.89 10.55 30.85
C LEU A 202 -5.31 10.72 32.30
N GLU A 203 -6.15 11.72 32.58
CA GLU A 203 -6.66 12.02 33.94
C GLU A 203 -7.88 11.18 34.31
N SER A 204 -8.43 10.40 33.38
CA SER A 204 -9.68 9.67 33.60
C SER A 204 -9.55 8.42 34.50
N HIS A 205 -8.33 7.91 34.72
CA HIS A 205 -8.06 6.77 35.59
C HIS A 205 -6.57 6.71 35.99
N PRO A 206 -6.22 6.33 37.24
CA PRO A 206 -4.84 6.31 37.72
C PRO A 206 -3.90 5.37 36.94
N ASP A 207 -4.39 4.23 36.45
CA ASP A 207 -3.58 3.28 35.67
C ASP A 207 -3.30 3.72 34.22
N ILE A 208 -4.01 4.71 33.68
CA ILE A 208 -3.90 5.09 32.25
C ILE A 208 -2.51 5.68 31.91
N PRO A 209 -1.91 6.58 32.71
CA PRO A 209 -0.59 7.13 32.41
C PRO A 209 0.51 6.07 32.28
N GLU A 210 0.55 5.10 33.21
CA GLU A 210 1.52 4.00 33.16
C GLU A 210 1.27 3.12 31.93
N LEU A 211 0.01 2.77 31.67
CA LEU A 211 -0.35 1.98 30.50
C LEU A 211 -0.03 2.68 29.18
N ALA A 212 -0.30 3.99 29.09
CA ALA A 212 0.03 4.80 27.93
C ALA A 212 1.54 4.78 27.67
N GLN A 213 2.36 4.84 28.71
CA GLN A 213 3.81 4.75 28.60
C GLN A 213 4.24 3.37 28.10
N THR A 214 3.67 2.28 28.64
CA THR A 214 3.93 0.92 28.15
C THR A 214 3.58 0.80 26.68
N VAL A 215 2.36 1.18 26.28
CA VAL A 215 1.92 1.09 24.87
C VAL A 215 2.78 1.93 23.93
N ALA A 216 3.17 3.14 24.34
CA ALA A 216 4.05 3.98 23.53
C ALA A 216 5.43 3.34 23.30
N LYS A 217 5.98 2.67 24.32
CA LYS A 217 7.25 1.92 24.20
C LYS A 217 7.12 0.72 23.26
N GLU A 218 6.06 -0.06 23.41
CA GLU A 218 5.76 -1.21 22.52
C GLU A 218 5.64 -0.80 21.05
N CYS A 219 5.19 0.43 20.76
CA CYS A 219 5.12 0.94 19.40
C CYS A 219 6.49 1.16 18.74
N SER A 220 7.60 1.09 19.50
CA SER A 220 8.98 1.15 19.00
C SER A 220 9.25 2.34 18.05
N GLY A 221 8.69 3.51 18.40
CA GLY A 221 8.84 4.74 17.62
C GLY A 221 8.13 4.75 16.26
N LEU A 222 7.38 3.71 15.89
CA LEU A 222 6.71 3.62 14.60
C LEU A 222 5.51 4.60 14.56
N PRO A 223 5.52 5.61 13.67
CA PRO A 223 4.49 6.66 13.67
C PRO A 223 3.07 6.12 13.55
N LEU A 224 2.86 5.11 12.69
CA LEU A 224 1.54 4.54 12.45
C LEU A 224 1.02 3.78 13.68
N ALA A 225 1.84 2.95 14.32
CA ALA A 225 1.47 2.23 15.53
C ALA A 225 1.14 3.20 16.68
N LEU A 226 1.98 4.22 16.89
CA LEU A 226 1.76 5.27 17.90
C LEU A 226 0.43 5.98 17.68
N ILE A 227 0.13 6.39 16.45
CA ILE A 227 -1.10 7.14 16.12
C ILE A 227 -2.34 6.24 16.27
N THR A 228 -2.28 4.99 15.80
CA THR A 228 -3.41 4.06 15.87
C THR A 228 -3.75 3.74 17.32
N THR A 229 -2.76 3.35 18.13
CA THR A 229 -2.98 2.98 19.54
C THR A 229 -3.38 4.18 20.40
N SER A 230 -2.75 5.35 20.23
CA SER A 230 -3.13 6.57 20.97
C SER A 230 -4.55 7.03 20.66
N ARG A 231 -4.98 6.99 19.39
CA ARG A 231 -6.37 7.32 18.99
C ARG A 231 -7.37 6.33 19.56
N ALA A 232 -7.07 5.05 19.48
CA ALA A 232 -7.94 4.02 20.03
C ALA A 232 -8.08 4.18 21.55
N MET A 233 -7.02 4.59 22.26
CA MET A 233 -7.06 4.88 23.70
C MET A 233 -7.91 6.13 24.01
N SER A 234 -7.71 7.21 23.25
CA SER A 234 -8.50 8.45 23.35
C SER A 234 -10.00 8.23 23.11
N SER A 235 -10.36 7.25 22.28
CA SER A 235 -11.77 6.97 21.93
C SER A 235 -12.59 6.34 23.07
N LYS A 236 -11.95 5.78 24.10
CA LYS A 236 -12.62 5.04 25.19
C LYS A 236 -13.07 6.00 26.29
N LYS A 237 -14.35 6.38 26.26
CA LYS A 237 -14.93 7.38 27.17
C LYS A 237 -15.63 6.78 28.38
N ARG A 238 -16.09 5.52 28.29
CA ARG A 238 -16.86 4.87 29.37
C ARG A 238 -15.93 4.13 30.32
N PRO A 239 -16.19 4.12 31.65
CA PRO A 239 -15.36 3.39 32.61
C PRO A 239 -15.19 1.90 32.25
N GLU A 240 -16.26 1.23 31.84
CA GLU A 240 -16.23 -0.19 31.45
C GLU A 240 -15.33 -0.46 30.24
N GLU A 241 -15.42 0.40 29.21
CA GLU A 241 -14.57 0.31 28.03
C GLU A 241 -13.10 0.55 28.35
N ARG A 242 -12.82 1.46 29.30
CA ARG A 242 -11.47 1.74 29.78
C ARG A 242 -10.92 0.54 30.54
N SER A 243 -11.68 -0.04 31.47
CA SER A 243 -11.26 -1.24 32.21
C SER A 243 -10.96 -2.42 31.27
N TYR A 244 -11.82 -2.64 30.26
CA TYR A 244 -11.58 -3.66 29.24
C TYR A 244 -10.33 -3.38 28.40
N ALA A 245 -10.16 -2.13 27.93
CA ALA A 245 -8.99 -1.71 27.18
C ALA A 245 -7.68 -1.86 27.99
N ILE A 246 -7.71 -1.53 29.28
CA ILE A 246 -6.59 -1.73 30.21
C ILE A 246 -6.26 -3.22 30.32
N GLN A 247 -7.26 -4.07 30.48
CA GLN A 247 -7.04 -5.52 30.57
C GLN A 247 -6.46 -6.10 29.28
N MET A 248 -6.93 -5.66 28.10
CA MET A 248 -6.38 -6.08 26.81
C MET A 248 -4.92 -5.65 26.66
N LEU A 249 -4.60 -4.39 26.96
CA LEU A 249 -3.23 -3.87 26.84
C LEU A 249 -2.26 -4.52 27.82
N ARG A 250 -2.73 -4.90 29.02
CA ARG A 250 -1.94 -5.71 29.97
C ARG A 250 -1.63 -7.11 29.44
N ARG A 251 -2.44 -7.63 28.51
CA ARG A 251 -2.16 -8.91 27.83
C ARG A 251 -1.22 -8.71 26.66
N SER A 252 -1.53 -7.77 25.78
CA SER A 252 -0.70 -7.42 24.64
C SER A 252 -1.11 -6.09 24.00
N ALA A 253 -0.13 -5.23 23.69
CA ALA A 253 -0.35 -4.01 22.91
C ALA A 253 -0.88 -4.28 21.49
N TYR A 254 -0.62 -5.49 20.96
CA TYR A 254 -1.01 -5.93 19.63
C TYR A 254 -2.50 -6.29 19.51
N GLU A 255 -3.18 -6.56 20.64
CA GLU A 255 -4.62 -6.86 20.66
C GLU A 255 -5.48 -5.59 20.59
N PHE A 256 -4.87 -4.40 20.57
CA PHE A 256 -5.63 -3.16 20.66
C PHE A 256 -6.48 -2.88 19.41
N PRO A 257 -7.73 -2.38 19.57
CA PRO A 257 -8.61 -2.11 18.44
C PRO A 257 -7.96 -1.16 17.41
N GLY A 258 -7.88 -1.59 16.16
CA GLY A 258 -7.25 -0.84 15.07
C GLY A 258 -5.91 -1.41 14.62
N MET A 259 -5.16 -2.12 15.49
CA MET A 259 -3.86 -2.71 15.12
C MET A 259 -3.98 -3.68 13.95
N GLU A 260 -4.97 -4.57 13.97
CA GLU A 260 -5.21 -5.52 12.88
C GLU A 260 -5.48 -4.82 11.54
N LYS A 261 -6.37 -3.83 11.56
CA LYS A 261 -6.87 -3.17 10.34
C LYS A 261 -5.88 -2.15 9.78
N GLU A 262 -5.23 -1.37 10.65
CA GLU A 262 -4.42 -0.22 10.27
C GLU A 262 -2.93 -0.55 10.20
N VAL A 263 -2.42 -1.51 10.98
CA VAL A 263 -1.00 -1.86 11.03
C VAL A 263 -0.74 -3.24 10.42
N PHE A 264 -1.33 -4.30 10.97
CA PHE A 264 -1.03 -5.67 10.55
C PHE A 264 -1.45 -5.96 9.12
N ARG A 265 -2.55 -5.35 8.64
CA ARG A 265 -2.92 -5.44 7.22
C ARG A 265 -1.83 -4.92 6.28
N LEU A 266 -1.16 -3.82 6.62
CA LEU A 266 -0.09 -3.24 5.80
C LEU A 266 1.20 -4.07 5.88
N LEU A 267 1.53 -4.59 7.06
CA LEU A 267 2.66 -5.51 7.23
C LEU A 267 2.42 -6.82 6.49
N LYS A 268 1.20 -7.36 6.57
CA LYS A 268 0.79 -8.54 5.81
C LYS A 268 0.89 -8.29 4.31
N PHE A 269 0.41 -7.15 3.81
CA PHE A 269 0.56 -6.81 2.40
C PHE A 269 2.04 -6.79 1.96
N SER A 270 2.91 -6.23 2.80
CA SER A 270 4.36 -6.21 2.55
C SER A 270 4.97 -7.61 2.53
N TYR A 271 4.55 -8.48 3.45
CA TYR A 271 4.94 -9.89 3.49
C TYR A 271 4.44 -10.68 2.27
N ASP A 272 3.17 -10.51 1.89
CA ASP A 272 2.57 -11.19 0.74
C ASP A 272 3.23 -10.74 -0.57
N SER A 273 3.76 -9.51 -0.61
CA SER A 273 4.48 -8.93 -1.76
C SER A 273 5.91 -9.47 -1.93
N LEU A 274 6.44 -10.26 -0.99
CA LEU A 274 7.74 -10.93 -1.16
C LEU A 274 7.70 -11.86 -2.39
N SER A 275 8.77 -11.86 -3.16
CA SER A 275 8.80 -12.48 -4.50
C SER A 275 8.78 -14.01 -4.51
N SER A 276 9.04 -14.68 -3.38
CA SER A 276 9.05 -16.15 -3.30
C SER A 276 8.59 -16.67 -1.95
N ASP A 277 8.06 -17.90 -1.95
CA ASP A 277 7.69 -18.63 -0.73
C ASP A 277 8.89 -18.91 0.18
N VAL A 278 10.09 -19.02 -0.39
CA VAL A 278 11.34 -19.16 0.37
C VAL A 278 11.58 -17.91 1.21
N LEU A 279 11.49 -16.71 0.62
CA LEU A 279 11.69 -15.46 1.36
C LEU A 279 10.64 -15.25 2.45
N ARG A 280 9.39 -15.64 2.16
CA ARG A 280 8.30 -15.64 3.14
C ARG A 280 8.60 -16.57 4.32
N SER A 281 9.04 -17.80 4.03
CA SER A 281 9.40 -18.80 5.05
C SER A 281 10.62 -18.36 5.86
N CYS A 282 11.64 -17.81 5.21
CA CYS A 282 12.81 -17.22 5.87
C CYS A 282 12.43 -16.11 6.85
N LEU A 283 11.51 -15.22 6.45
CA LEU A 283 11.03 -14.17 7.35
C LEU A 283 10.21 -14.74 8.51
N LEU A 284 9.33 -15.72 8.26
CA LEU A 284 8.57 -16.39 9.32
C LEU A 284 9.47 -17.10 10.32
N TYR A 285 10.60 -17.65 9.88
CA TYR A 285 11.56 -18.29 10.78
C TYR A 285 12.07 -17.34 11.86
N CYS A 286 12.18 -16.03 11.56
CA CYS A 286 12.53 -15.02 12.57
C CYS A 286 11.54 -14.96 13.74
N SER A 287 10.28 -15.42 13.57
CA SER A 287 9.29 -15.45 14.65
C SER A 287 9.55 -16.53 15.71
N LEU A 288 10.48 -17.45 15.47
CA LEU A 288 10.90 -18.47 16.43
C LEU A 288 11.85 -17.93 17.50
N PHE A 289 12.45 -16.76 17.29
CA PHE A 289 13.34 -16.13 18.25
C PHE A 289 12.54 -15.36 19.32
N PRO A 290 13.07 -15.27 20.56
CA PRO A 290 12.44 -14.46 21.61
C PRO A 290 12.33 -12.98 21.23
N GLU A 291 11.40 -12.27 21.88
CA GLU A 291 11.24 -10.83 21.73
C GLU A 291 12.56 -10.09 22.05
N ASP A 292 12.87 -9.07 21.24
CA ASP A 292 14.09 -8.26 21.27
C ASP A 292 15.44 -9.02 21.16
N TYR A 293 15.41 -10.30 20.83
CA TYR A 293 16.63 -11.09 20.63
C TYR A 293 17.47 -10.54 19.48
N GLN A 294 18.77 -10.34 19.74
CA GLN A 294 19.73 -9.89 18.74
C GLN A 294 20.15 -11.07 17.85
N ILE A 295 19.39 -11.31 16.78
CA ILE A 295 19.68 -12.38 15.82
C ILE A 295 20.92 -12.03 15.01
N SER A 296 21.97 -12.86 15.08
CA SER A 296 23.14 -12.67 14.23
C SER A 296 22.86 -13.13 12.79
N LYS A 297 23.42 -12.45 11.80
CA LYS A 297 23.24 -12.82 10.38
C LYS A 297 23.69 -14.25 10.10
N THR A 298 24.81 -14.66 10.69
CA THR A 298 25.40 -15.99 10.48
C THR A 298 24.49 -17.09 11.03
N GLU A 299 24.01 -16.94 12.27
CA GLU A 299 23.06 -17.86 12.90
C GLU A 299 21.78 -18.01 12.07
N LEU A 300 21.22 -16.89 11.61
CA LEU A 300 20.01 -16.92 10.80
C LEU A 300 20.20 -17.64 9.46
N ILE A 301 21.35 -17.44 8.80
CA ILE A 301 21.70 -18.14 7.55
C ILE A 301 21.88 -19.63 7.81
N GLU A 302 22.58 -20.02 8.88
CA GLU A 302 22.77 -21.42 9.26
C GLU A 302 21.43 -22.12 9.53
N CYS A 303 20.52 -21.45 10.24
CA CYS A 303 19.17 -21.94 10.46
C CYS A 303 18.40 -22.13 9.14
N TRP A 304 18.45 -21.16 8.21
CA TRP A 304 17.76 -21.28 6.92
C TRP A 304 18.31 -22.37 6.01
N ILE A 305 19.59 -22.73 6.14
CA ILE A 305 20.19 -23.84 5.37
C ILE A 305 19.79 -25.21 5.94
N GLY A 306 19.50 -25.28 7.25
CA GLY A 306 19.17 -26.51 7.94
C GLY A 306 17.73 -27.03 7.74
N GLU A 307 16.81 -26.15 7.32
CA GLU A 307 15.41 -26.46 6.98
C GLU A 307 15.23 -26.78 5.48
#